data_AF-A0AAD6CP85-F1
#
_entry.id   AF-A0AAD6CP85-F1
#
_cell.length_a   1.000
_cell.length_b   1.000
_cell.length_c   1.000
_cell.angle_alpha   90.00
_cell.angle_beta   90.00
_cell.angle_gamma   90.00
#
_symmetry.space_group_name_H-M   'P 1'
#
loop_
_entity.id
_entity.type
_entity.pdbx_description
1 polymer ?
#
loop_
_entity_poly.entity_id
_entity_poly.type
_entity_poly.pdbx_seq_one_letter_code
_entity_poly.pdbx_strand_id
1 'polypeptide(L)'
;MAISLASSCSPTRLGFPMDEKGPKQSVWHRLGLRRWLGRDDRDSRNHDALFPHNHNRASSIDSNKQDNLTRRLSRRVGVGLPLSAPFKRQNSQHRDQLAPLNLEPQHRRAHSADRRPLSAQTSRSPPPAVGPRLSAPEVQWLGPTTATTVDEPLDRELDTPLDLELDVENDETDSEPDWDPSPDIIAPEAESAQPPNTLEMELERRWILNLSMHFRDRSEREKFFVTYAETPTRWRRVTISCDYRGATEDSLEQDMKELRYQRDKCARIYESIRESLPEIQFYDTVTNLKVETRDGRLHVHVTEDVNETIPYPPISSIGHLRGARCVPENLLHFESHLSGFVYKVRLGGHAYIKKEIPGPDTVDEFLYEINALHALNRAPNVIQVEAIVVDERQEVVKGLLINYAAQGALVDILYDQRGELSFPRRERWAKQIVQGLCEIHESGYVQGDFTLSNIVVDGDDNAHIIDINRRGCPVGWEPPEIAAKIESNQRISMYIGVKTDLYQLGMTLWALAMEEDEPERQPRPLLLGNEVDVPDYYRRLVDICLSPTPRHRLSAKDLLTLFPTDLFHDLCRQAGLEISLIVI
;
A
#
# COMPACT_ATOMS: atom_id res chain seq x y z
N MET A 1 -16.31 23.44 -10.31
CA MET A 1 -16.59 24.90 -10.20
C MET A 1 -15.28 25.66 -9.96
N ALA A 2 -15.31 26.99 -9.89
CA ALA A 2 -14.16 27.81 -9.47
C ALA A 2 -14.58 28.66 -8.26
N ILE A 3 -13.86 28.53 -7.16
CA ILE A 3 -14.07 29.34 -5.95
C ILE A 3 -12.88 30.29 -5.83
N SER A 4 -13.15 31.59 -5.78
CA SER A 4 -12.14 32.64 -5.62
C SER A 4 -12.15 33.10 -4.17
N LEU A 5 -11.04 32.94 -3.46
CA LEU A 5 -11.04 33.19 -2.02
C LEU A 5 -10.93 34.70 -1.74
N ALA A 6 -11.74 35.18 -0.79
CA ALA A 6 -11.59 36.52 -0.26
C ALA A 6 -10.26 36.61 0.50
N SER A 7 -9.60 37.77 0.45
CA SER A 7 -8.30 37.97 1.07
C SER A 7 -8.38 37.88 2.60
N SER A 8 -7.88 36.80 3.18
CA SER A 8 -7.55 36.72 4.60
C SER A 8 -6.48 37.78 4.92
N CYS A 9 -6.77 38.69 5.86
CA CYS A 9 -5.90 39.82 6.15
C CYS A 9 -4.62 39.39 6.88
N SER A 10 -3.48 39.42 6.19
CA SER A 10 -2.15 39.36 6.81
C SER A 10 -2.02 40.45 7.89
N PRO A 11 -1.68 40.12 9.15
CA PRO A 11 -1.61 41.10 10.22
C PRO A 11 -0.52 42.15 9.94
N THR A 12 -0.91 43.42 10.01
CA THR A 12 -0.09 44.54 9.52
C THR A 12 1.16 44.76 10.38
N ARG A 13 2.35 44.67 9.77
CA ARG A 13 3.61 45.01 10.44
C ARG A 13 3.76 46.52 10.64
N LEU A 14 3.44 47.01 11.83
CA LEU A 14 4.07 48.20 12.40
C LEU A 14 5.49 47.80 12.86
N GLY A 15 6.52 48.51 12.40
CA GLY A 15 7.91 48.03 12.47
C GLY A 15 8.85 48.91 13.28
N PHE A 16 9.91 48.27 13.80
CA PHE A 16 11.20 48.82 14.22
C PHE A 16 12.21 47.66 14.31
N PRO A 17 13.53 47.97 14.38
CA PRO A 17 14.45 48.11 13.25
C PRO A 17 14.96 46.75 12.69
N MET A 18 16.02 46.76 11.87
CA MET A 18 16.59 45.55 11.27
C MET A 18 17.24 44.60 12.29
N ASP A 19 17.07 43.31 12.03
CA ASP A 19 17.97 42.22 12.45
C ASP A 19 18.08 41.22 11.28
N GLU A 20 19.14 40.41 11.23
CA GLU A 20 19.49 39.64 10.02
C GLU A 20 18.51 38.49 9.68
N LYS A 21 18.23 38.31 8.38
CA LYS A 21 17.37 37.21 7.88
C LYS A 21 18.11 35.87 7.93
N GLY A 22 18.00 35.18 9.07
CA GLY A 22 18.18 33.72 9.11
C GLY A 22 17.15 32.99 8.23
N PRO A 23 17.43 31.75 7.78
CA PRO A 23 16.51 31.00 6.91
C PRO A 23 15.19 30.65 7.63
N LYS A 24 14.07 30.61 6.87
CA LYS A 24 12.75 30.15 7.35
C LYS A 24 12.87 28.71 7.90
N GLN A 25 12.86 28.53 9.22
CA GLN A 25 12.91 27.21 9.85
C GLN A 25 11.50 26.62 10.00
N SER A 26 11.32 25.33 9.65
CA SER A 26 10.06 24.60 9.79
C SER A 26 9.60 24.52 11.26
N VAL A 27 8.28 24.58 11.49
CA VAL A 27 7.67 24.56 12.83
C VAL A 27 8.05 23.27 13.57
N TRP A 28 8.01 22.13 12.89
CA TRP A 28 8.31 20.80 13.43
C TRP A 28 9.75 20.64 13.95
N HIS A 29 10.70 21.43 13.42
CA HIS A 29 12.08 21.45 13.92
C HIS A 29 12.20 22.01 15.34
N ARG A 30 11.18 22.69 15.88
CA ARG A 30 11.18 23.28 17.23
C ARG A 30 10.62 22.36 18.32
N LEU A 31 9.92 21.29 17.95
CA LEU A 31 9.09 20.47 18.88
C LEU A 31 9.54 19.01 19.02
N GLY A 32 10.67 18.62 18.42
CA GLY A 32 11.34 17.34 18.71
C GLY A 32 10.67 16.07 18.14
N LEU A 33 9.61 16.20 17.34
CA LEU A 33 8.80 15.09 16.80
C LEU A 33 9.49 14.30 15.65
N ARG A 34 10.69 13.77 15.92
CA ARG A 34 11.32 12.74 15.07
C ARG A 34 10.59 11.39 15.12
N ARG A 35 9.85 11.13 16.20
CA ARG A 35 9.31 9.82 16.61
C ARG A 35 8.10 9.32 15.80
N TRP A 36 7.87 9.87 14.61
CA TRP A 36 6.70 9.55 13.77
C TRP A 36 7.01 9.73 12.26
N LEU A 37 8.26 9.46 11.89
CA LEU A 37 8.79 9.58 10.54
C LEU A 37 8.77 8.22 9.83
N GLY A 38 7.61 7.84 9.27
CA GLY A 38 7.58 6.90 8.15
C GLY A 38 8.50 7.43 7.04
N ARG A 39 9.51 6.63 6.66
CA ARG A 39 10.78 7.10 6.08
C ARG A 39 10.75 7.22 4.54
N ASP A 40 9.75 7.90 4.01
CA ASP A 40 9.65 8.20 2.58
C ASP A 40 10.32 9.54 2.18
N ASP A 41 10.57 9.69 0.87
CA ASP A 41 11.16 10.86 0.20
C ASP A 41 12.58 11.28 0.66
N ARG A 42 13.58 10.45 0.31
CA ARG A 42 14.93 10.96 -0.05
C ARG A 42 15.49 10.34 -1.34
N ASP A 43 15.95 11.25 -2.21
CA ASP A 43 16.95 11.06 -3.26
C ASP A 43 16.67 10.06 -4.40
N SER A 44 15.74 10.46 -5.29
CA SER A 44 15.89 10.20 -6.72
C SER A 44 16.52 11.43 -7.42
N ARG A 45 17.85 11.53 -7.40
CA ARG A 45 18.62 12.50 -8.19
C ARG A 45 19.80 11.81 -8.90
N ASN A 46 19.99 12.15 -10.18
CA ASN A 46 21.02 11.54 -11.03
C ASN A 46 22.43 11.74 -10.47
N HIS A 47 23.23 10.67 -10.47
CA HIS A 47 24.69 10.74 -10.38
C HIS A 47 25.33 10.62 -11.76
N ASP A 48 25.52 11.74 -12.45
CA ASP A 48 26.46 11.83 -13.58
C ASP A 48 27.89 11.87 -13.02
N ALA A 49 28.61 10.74 -13.10
CA ALA A 49 29.94 10.59 -12.51
C ALA A 49 31.05 11.21 -13.39
N LEU A 50 31.32 12.51 -13.17
CA LEU A 50 32.48 13.20 -13.75
C LEU A 50 33.79 12.79 -13.06
N PHE A 51 34.52 11.84 -13.64
CA PHE A 51 35.88 11.50 -13.20
C PHE A 51 36.92 12.52 -13.71
N PRO A 52 37.88 12.97 -12.87
CA PRO A 52 38.88 13.95 -13.26
C PRO A 52 39.95 13.36 -14.18
N HIS A 53 40.42 14.15 -15.15
CA HIS A 53 41.60 13.83 -15.94
C HIS A 53 42.87 13.79 -15.07
N ASN A 54 43.75 12.85 -15.36
CA ASN A 54 45.19 13.07 -15.14
C ASN A 54 45.97 12.48 -16.33
N HIS A 55 47.03 13.17 -16.77
CA HIS A 55 47.76 12.81 -17.98
C HIS A 55 48.88 11.80 -17.70
N ASN A 56 49.05 10.81 -18.59
CA ASN A 56 50.37 10.63 -19.20
C ASN A 56 50.38 9.89 -20.55
N ARG A 57 51.36 10.31 -21.35
CA ARG A 57 51.98 9.71 -22.55
C ARG A 57 52.15 8.18 -22.47
N ALA A 58 52.26 7.40 -23.56
CA ALA A 58 52.10 7.58 -25.02
C ALA A 58 51.91 6.13 -25.61
N SER A 59 51.70 5.82 -26.90
CA SER A 59 52.10 6.46 -28.18
C SER A 59 51.31 5.89 -29.38
N SER A 60 51.16 6.67 -30.46
CA SER A 60 51.09 6.32 -31.91
C SER A 60 50.75 4.87 -32.34
N ILE A 61 49.89 4.62 -33.35
CA ILE A 61 50.08 4.93 -34.80
C ILE A 61 48.72 4.85 -35.55
N ASP A 62 48.61 5.55 -36.70
CA ASP A 62 47.75 5.39 -37.91
C ASP A 62 46.65 4.30 -38.04
N SER A 63 45.65 4.40 -38.93
CA SER A 63 45.05 5.52 -39.70
C SER A 63 43.79 5.03 -40.48
N ASN A 64 43.12 5.97 -41.16
CA ASN A 64 42.26 5.77 -42.34
C ASN A 64 40.89 5.08 -42.23
N LYS A 65 39.97 5.67 -43.01
CA LYS A 65 38.61 5.20 -43.33
C LYS A 65 38.69 4.28 -44.57
N GLN A 66 37.73 3.39 -44.78
CA GLN A 66 36.67 3.63 -45.78
C GLN A 66 35.66 2.48 -45.95
N ASP A 67 34.53 2.90 -46.50
CA ASP A 67 33.33 2.22 -47.00
C ASP A 67 33.54 0.93 -47.81
N ASN A 68 32.54 0.04 -47.78
CA ASN A 68 31.76 -0.50 -48.93
C ASN A 68 30.86 -1.66 -48.41
N LEU A 69 29.53 -1.75 -48.56
CA LEU A 69 28.53 -1.49 -49.62
C LEU A 69 28.01 -2.78 -50.30
N THR A 70 26.69 -2.76 -50.59
CA THR A 70 25.87 -3.80 -51.26
C THR A 70 25.51 -5.03 -50.38
N ARG A 71 24.37 -5.72 -50.59
CA ARG A 71 23.48 -5.77 -51.77
C ARG A 71 21.99 -5.84 -51.40
N ARG A 72 21.11 -5.28 -52.25
CA ARG A 72 19.62 -5.32 -52.16
C ARG A 72 19.02 -6.31 -53.16
N LEU A 73 17.73 -6.67 -53.01
CA LEU A 73 16.62 -6.62 -54.00
C LEU A 73 15.44 -7.54 -53.55
N SER A 74 14.15 -7.41 -53.94
CA SER A 74 13.23 -6.27 -54.21
C SER A 74 11.79 -6.75 -54.54
N ARG A 75 10.80 -5.82 -54.62
CA ARG A 75 9.33 -5.93 -54.93
C ARG A 75 8.44 -6.03 -53.66
N ARG A 76 7.45 -5.16 -53.33
CA ARG A 76 6.47 -4.25 -54.02
C ARG A 76 5.38 -4.99 -54.80
N VAL A 77 4.07 -4.65 -54.79
CA VAL A 77 3.21 -3.50 -54.34
C VAL A 77 1.98 -4.10 -53.59
N GLY A 78 1.09 -3.48 -52.77
CA GLY A 78 0.72 -2.13 -52.25
C GLY A 78 -0.79 -2.18 -51.83
N VAL A 79 -1.63 -1.15 -51.60
CA VAL A 79 -1.59 0.33 -51.50
C VAL A 79 -2.86 0.77 -50.71
N GLY A 80 -2.84 1.81 -49.84
CA GLY A 80 -4.07 2.44 -49.30
C GLY A 80 -3.93 3.18 -47.95
N LEU A 81 -4.62 4.33 -47.79
CA LEU A 81 -4.79 5.12 -46.55
C LEU A 81 -6.28 5.46 -46.34
N PRO A 82 -6.70 5.85 -45.13
CA PRO A 82 -7.13 7.25 -44.97
C PRO A 82 -6.52 7.95 -43.73
N LEU A 83 -6.78 9.27 -43.63
CA LEU A 83 -6.09 10.21 -42.74
C LEU A 83 -6.86 10.52 -41.43
N SER A 84 -6.12 10.87 -40.38
CA SER A 84 -6.63 11.47 -39.13
C SER A 84 -7.02 12.94 -39.30
N ALA A 85 -8.11 13.37 -38.67
CA ALA A 85 -8.60 14.76 -38.72
C ALA A 85 -8.02 15.65 -37.59
N PRO A 86 -7.67 16.93 -37.85
CA PRO A 86 -7.16 17.86 -36.85
C PRO A 86 -8.27 18.69 -36.15
N PHE A 87 -8.07 19.03 -34.88
CA PHE A 87 -8.92 19.98 -34.14
C PHE A 87 -8.56 21.45 -34.40
N LYS A 88 -9.53 22.35 -34.17
CA LYS A 88 -9.51 23.75 -34.62
C LYS A 88 -8.77 24.70 -33.65
N ARG A 89 -8.21 25.79 -34.21
CA ARG A 89 -7.89 27.04 -33.50
C ARG A 89 -8.96 28.12 -33.75
N GLN A 90 -9.25 28.90 -32.71
CA GLN A 90 -9.88 30.23 -32.70
C GLN A 90 -9.38 30.94 -31.42
N ASN A 91 -9.32 32.27 -31.27
CA ASN A 91 -9.48 33.38 -32.23
C ASN A 91 -8.74 34.60 -31.67
N SER A 92 -8.22 35.49 -32.53
CA SER A 92 -7.86 36.87 -32.15
C SER A 92 -7.97 37.78 -33.38
N GLN A 93 -9.07 38.50 -33.50
CA GLN A 93 -9.30 39.47 -34.59
C GLN A 93 -9.00 40.88 -34.10
N HIS A 94 -8.27 41.67 -34.90
CA HIS A 94 -8.13 43.11 -34.66
C HIS A 94 -7.79 43.88 -35.95
N ARG A 95 -8.81 44.35 -36.68
CA ARG A 95 -8.80 45.62 -37.46
C ARG A 95 -10.13 45.87 -38.18
N ASP A 96 -10.85 46.89 -37.71
CA ASP A 96 -11.12 48.14 -38.42
C ASP A 96 -11.58 48.13 -39.89
N GLN A 97 -12.70 48.85 -40.11
CA GLN A 97 -13.04 49.65 -41.30
C GLN A 97 -13.30 48.95 -42.66
N LEU A 98 -14.57 48.69 -42.98
CA LEU A 98 -15.39 49.57 -43.87
C LEU A 98 -16.85 49.05 -43.97
N ALA A 99 -17.74 49.82 -44.60
CA ALA A 99 -19.21 49.72 -44.43
C ALA A 99 -19.99 49.39 -45.76
N PRO A 100 -21.34 49.50 -45.88
CA PRO A 100 -22.15 48.28 -46.08
C PRO A 100 -23.13 48.29 -47.28
N LEU A 101 -23.55 47.11 -47.77
CA LEU A 101 -24.65 46.97 -48.75
C LEU A 101 -25.56 45.74 -48.51
N ASN A 102 -26.63 45.98 -47.74
CA ASN A 102 -28.06 45.75 -48.02
C ASN A 102 -28.61 44.46 -48.73
N LEU A 103 -29.77 44.03 -48.19
CA LEU A 103 -30.95 43.37 -48.82
C LEU A 103 -30.98 41.83 -49.09
N GLU A 104 -31.52 41.07 -48.13
CA GLU A 104 -32.90 40.49 -48.10
C GLU A 104 -33.62 40.02 -49.41
N PRO A 105 -34.54 39.03 -49.36
CA PRO A 105 -34.35 37.61 -49.01
C PRO A 105 -35.02 36.65 -50.05
N GLN A 106 -35.06 35.33 -49.79
CA GLN A 106 -36.12 34.34 -50.14
C GLN A 106 -35.56 32.89 -50.05
N HIS A 107 -36.32 31.80 -49.83
CA HIS A 107 -37.60 31.51 -49.13
C HIS A 107 -37.88 29.98 -49.25
N ARG A 108 -38.86 29.44 -48.50
CA ARG A 108 -39.38 28.02 -48.53
C ARG A 108 -38.45 26.99 -47.85
N ARG A 109 -38.85 26.09 -46.91
CA ARG A 109 -40.12 25.39 -46.57
C ARG A 109 -40.46 24.29 -47.60
N ALA A 110 -40.82 23.03 -47.28
CA ALA A 110 -41.35 22.39 -46.06
C ALA A 110 -40.69 20.99 -45.81
N HIS A 111 -40.83 20.29 -44.66
CA HIS A 111 -41.87 19.30 -44.28
C HIS A 111 -42.36 18.35 -45.41
N SER A 112 -42.70 17.06 -45.21
CA SER A 112 -42.75 16.14 -44.04
C SER A 112 -42.85 14.66 -44.52
N ALA A 113 -42.61 13.65 -43.68
CA ALA A 113 -43.53 12.49 -43.45
C ALA A 113 -42.89 11.32 -42.66
N ASP A 114 -43.65 10.73 -41.73
CA ASP A 114 -43.36 9.44 -41.07
C ASP A 114 -43.79 8.21 -41.91
N ARG A 115 -43.18 7.06 -41.63
CA ARG A 115 -43.89 5.76 -41.48
C ARG A 115 -43.03 4.68 -40.78
N ARG A 116 -43.68 3.88 -39.92
CA ARG A 116 -43.10 2.71 -39.21
C ARG A 116 -43.46 1.38 -39.95
N PRO A 117 -43.42 0.17 -39.34
CA PRO A 117 -42.29 -0.76 -39.52
C PRO A 117 -42.73 -2.16 -40.00
N LEU A 118 -41.78 -3.06 -40.30
CA LEU A 118 -42.06 -4.51 -40.45
C LEU A 118 -40.93 -5.41 -39.92
N SER A 119 -41.26 -6.68 -39.71
CA SER A 119 -40.47 -7.72 -39.04
C SER A 119 -39.93 -8.77 -40.03
N ALA A 120 -38.83 -9.44 -39.67
CA ALA A 120 -38.37 -10.69 -40.26
C ALA A 120 -37.67 -11.56 -39.17
N GLN A 121 -37.65 -12.88 -39.35
CA GLN A 121 -37.23 -13.85 -38.31
C GLN A 121 -35.94 -14.61 -38.66
N THR A 122 -35.17 -14.93 -37.60
CA THR A 122 -34.36 -16.14 -37.39
C THR A 122 -33.58 -16.82 -38.53
N SER A 123 -32.28 -17.00 -38.30
CA SER A 123 -31.62 -18.30 -38.47
C SER A 123 -30.41 -18.45 -37.53
N ARG A 124 -30.24 -19.62 -36.90
CA ARG A 124 -29.07 -19.94 -36.04
C ARG A 124 -28.00 -20.69 -36.85
N SER A 125 -26.73 -20.51 -36.47
CA SER A 125 -25.60 -21.34 -36.87
C SER A 125 -24.77 -21.80 -35.64
N PRO A 126 -23.98 -22.89 -35.72
CA PRO A 126 -23.44 -23.56 -34.52
C PRO A 126 -22.04 -23.07 -34.12
N PRO A 127 -21.62 -23.29 -32.86
CA PRO A 127 -20.24 -23.06 -32.42
C PRO A 127 -19.26 -24.10 -32.99
N PRO A 128 -17.96 -23.75 -33.13
CA PRO A 128 -16.93 -24.67 -33.62
C PRO A 128 -16.57 -25.79 -32.61
N ALA A 129 -16.07 -26.91 -33.13
CA ALA A 129 -15.79 -28.13 -32.36
C ALA A 129 -14.48 -28.07 -31.55
N VAL A 130 -14.43 -28.85 -30.47
CA VAL A 130 -13.28 -28.99 -29.57
C VAL A 130 -12.26 -29.99 -30.15
N GLY A 131 -10.99 -29.56 -30.28
CA GLY A 131 -9.87 -30.46 -30.60
C GLY A 131 -9.31 -31.17 -29.36
N PRO A 132 -8.71 -32.37 -29.50
CA PRO A 132 -8.27 -33.18 -28.36
C PRO A 132 -7.05 -32.60 -27.64
N ARG A 133 -7.04 -32.73 -26.30
CA ARG A 133 -5.87 -32.44 -25.46
C ARG A 133 -4.89 -33.62 -25.52
N LEU A 134 -3.59 -33.34 -25.60
CA LEU A 134 -2.52 -34.33 -25.48
C LEU A 134 -1.48 -33.86 -24.46
N SER A 135 -1.55 -34.35 -23.21
CA SER A 135 -0.47 -34.46 -22.21
C SER A 135 -1.04 -34.81 -20.83
N ALA A 136 -1.45 -36.05 -20.62
CA ALA A 136 -1.66 -36.65 -19.30
C ALA A 136 -1.55 -38.18 -19.44
N PRO A 137 -0.84 -38.90 -18.56
CA PRO A 137 -0.74 -40.36 -18.63
C PRO A 137 -1.99 -41.04 -18.02
N GLU A 138 -2.47 -42.09 -18.69
CA GLU A 138 -3.53 -42.94 -18.15
C GLU A 138 -2.98 -43.90 -17.08
N VAL A 139 -3.72 -44.09 -15.98
CA VAL A 139 -3.49 -45.16 -15.00
C VAL A 139 -4.75 -46.00 -14.91
N GLN A 140 -4.67 -47.25 -15.33
CA GLN A 140 -5.80 -48.19 -15.30
C GLN A 140 -6.03 -48.70 -13.88
N TRP A 141 -7.19 -48.39 -13.30
CA TRP A 141 -7.61 -48.91 -12.00
C TRP A 141 -8.51 -50.14 -12.18
N LEU A 142 -7.97 -51.32 -11.88
CA LEU A 142 -8.70 -52.59 -11.87
C LEU A 142 -9.27 -52.85 -10.45
N GLY A 143 -10.56 -52.61 -10.27
CA GLY A 143 -11.28 -52.96 -9.04
C GLY A 143 -11.71 -54.44 -9.02
N PRO A 144 -11.58 -55.18 -7.90
CA PRO A 144 -12.17 -56.51 -7.71
C PRO A 144 -13.65 -56.45 -7.31
N THR A 145 -14.44 -57.46 -7.68
CA THR A 145 -15.86 -57.59 -7.31
C THR A 145 -16.17 -58.72 -6.31
N THR A 146 -17.03 -58.36 -5.36
CA THR A 146 -17.87 -59.16 -4.42
C THR A 146 -17.92 -60.70 -4.50
N ALA A 147 -17.72 -61.33 -3.33
CA ALA A 147 -18.50 -62.47 -2.80
C ALA A 147 -18.40 -62.47 -1.24
N THR A 148 -19.41 -62.08 -0.45
CA THR A 148 -20.65 -62.79 -0.03
C THR A 148 -20.44 -63.93 0.98
N THR A 149 -20.90 -63.76 2.25
CA THR A 149 -21.88 -64.61 3.02
C THR A 149 -21.75 -64.43 4.54
N VAL A 150 -22.90 -64.40 5.25
CA VAL A 150 -23.17 -64.69 6.70
C VAL A 150 -22.38 -63.94 7.81
N ASP A 151 -22.92 -63.60 8.99
CA ASP A 151 -24.28 -63.75 9.56
C ASP A 151 -24.60 -62.56 10.50
N GLU A 152 -25.90 -62.31 10.71
CA GLU A 152 -26.49 -61.59 11.87
C GLU A 152 -27.21 -62.66 12.74
N PRO A 153 -27.70 -62.43 14.01
CA PRO A 153 -28.43 -61.22 14.42
C PRO A 153 -28.42 -60.84 15.95
N LEU A 154 -29.34 -59.92 16.29
CA LEU A 154 -30.16 -59.82 17.52
C LEU A 154 -29.69 -58.98 18.74
N ASP A 155 -30.35 -57.82 18.86
CA ASP A 155 -31.10 -57.28 20.01
C ASP A 155 -30.46 -57.10 21.41
N ARG A 156 -30.52 -55.84 21.89
CA ARG A 156 -31.62 -55.46 22.81
C ARG A 156 -31.90 -53.96 22.89
N GLU A 157 -33.15 -53.63 23.20
CA GLU A 157 -33.70 -52.27 23.35
C GLU A 157 -33.69 -51.78 24.82
N LEU A 158 -33.89 -50.46 24.96
CA LEU A 158 -34.60 -49.75 26.05
C LEU A 158 -34.25 -50.01 27.53
N ASP A 159 -33.97 -48.93 28.28
CA ASP A 159 -34.98 -48.36 29.17
C ASP A 159 -34.62 -46.97 29.74
N THR A 160 -35.66 -46.20 30.10
CA THR A 160 -35.62 -45.02 31.00
C THR A 160 -36.92 -45.03 31.81
N PRO A 161 -36.92 -44.63 33.11
CA PRO A 161 -37.67 -43.40 33.43
C PRO A 161 -37.22 -42.60 34.70
N LEU A 162 -37.38 -41.27 34.59
CA LEU A 162 -37.94 -40.29 35.55
C LEU A 162 -37.40 -40.06 37.00
N ASP A 163 -37.53 -38.77 37.40
CA ASP A 163 -37.92 -38.23 38.74
C ASP A 163 -36.93 -38.31 39.93
N LEU A 164 -36.86 -37.36 40.88
CA LEU A 164 -37.62 -36.11 41.17
C LEU A 164 -36.76 -35.11 42.01
N GLU A 165 -37.22 -33.85 42.13
CA GLU A 165 -36.93 -32.81 43.18
C GLU A 165 -35.45 -32.38 43.46
N LEU A 166 -35.07 -31.09 43.37
CA LEU A 166 -35.37 -29.92 44.22
C LEU A 166 -34.80 -29.99 45.65
N ASP A 167 -33.89 -29.06 45.97
CA ASP A 167 -34.05 -28.18 47.14
C ASP A 167 -33.21 -26.89 47.02
N VAL A 168 -33.54 -25.88 47.83
CA VAL A 168 -32.89 -24.54 47.86
C VAL A 168 -32.73 -24.08 49.30
N GLU A 169 -31.51 -23.77 49.73
CA GLU A 169 -31.25 -23.12 51.03
C GLU A 169 -30.43 -21.83 50.84
N ASN A 170 -30.88 -20.76 51.49
CA ASN A 170 -30.15 -19.51 51.67
C ASN A 170 -29.12 -19.68 52.81
N ASP A 171 -28.13 -18.79 52.84
CA ASP A 171 -27.75 -18.18 54.11
C ASP A 171 -27.46 -16.68 53.88
N GLU A 172 -28.11 -15.82 54.67
CA GLU A 172 -27.95 -14.36 54.65
C GLU A 172 -27.37 -13.93 55.99
N THR A 173 -26.41 -12.99 56.00
CA THR A 173 -26.06 -12.27 57.23
C THR A 173 -25.61 -10.85 56.92
N ASP A 174 -26.29 -9.87 57.51
CA ASP A 174 -26.03 -8.43 57.36
C ASP A 174 -24.71 -7.98 58.01
N SER A 175 -24.13 -6.87 57.51
CA SER A 175 -23.62 -5.77 58.35
C SER A 175 -23.15 -4.54 57.54
N GLU A 176 -23.94 -3.46 57.64
CA GLU A 176 -23.67 -2.04 57.29
C GLU A 176 -24.54 -1.21 58.28
N PRO A 177 -24.32 0.11 58.54
CA PRO A 177 -23.28 1.01 58.03
C PRO A 177 -22.52 1.77 59.15
N ASP A 178 -21.73 2.79 58.80
CA ASP A 178 -21.54 4.00 59.64
C ASP A 178 -21.34 5.26 58.77
N TRP A 179 -21.53 6.47 59.32
CA TRP A 179 -21.82 7.71 58.55
C TRP A 179 -20.89 8.92 58.80
N ASP A 180 -20.86 9.81 57.81
CA ASP A 180 -20.06 11.03 57.58
C ASP A 180 -20.03 12.09 58.72
N PRO A 181 -18.96 12.93 58.80
CA PRO A 181 -19.13 14.32 58.36
C PRO A 181 -17.90 14.99 57.65
N SER A 182 -18.04 15.29 56.35
CA SER A 182 -18.14 16.62 55.71
C SER A 182 -17.06 17.71 56.00
N PRO A 183 -16.72 18.64 55.06
CA PRO A 183 -17.67 19.27 54.13
C PRO A 183 -17.22 19.63 52.69
N ASP A 184 -18.23 19.82 51.85
CA ASP A 184 -18.36 20.68 50.66
C ASP A 184 -17.14 21.50 50.16
N ILE A 185 -16.69 21.17 48.94
CA ILE A 185 -16.26 22.18 47.96
C ILE A 185 -16.99 21.89 46.64
N ILE A 186 -17.89 22.79 46.24
CA ILE A 186 -18.59 22.71 44.95
C ILE A 186 -17.60 23.10 43.84
N ALA A 187 -16.97 22.10 43.23
CA ALA A 187 -16.36 22.26 41.91
C ALA A 187 -17.48 22.27 40.86
N PRO A 188 -17.54 23.25 39.93
CA PRO A 188 -18.52 23.23 38.86
C PRO A 188 -18.25 22.04 37.93
N GLU A 189 -19.32 21.47 37.38
CA GLU A 189 -19.23 20.36 36.42
C GLU A 189 -18.35 20.78 35.24
N ALA A 190 -17.23 20.08 35.06
CA ALA A 190 -16.37 20.28 33.91
C ALA A 190 -17.07 19.71 32.67
N GLU A 191 -17.85 20.55 31.98
CA GLU A 191 -18.21 20.33 30.58
C GLU A 191 -16.96 19.84 29.85
N SER A 192 -17.07 18.71 29.14
CA SER A 192 -15.91 18.00 28.61
C SER A 192 -15.19 18.84 27.56
N ALA A 193 -14.22 19.62 28.01
CA ALA A 193 -13.45 20.54 27.18
C ALA A 193 -12.66 19.74 26.15
N GLN A 194 -13.22 19.65 24.94
CA GLN A 194 -12.49 19.25 23.75
C GLN A 194 -11.21 20.08 23.71
N PRO A 195 -10.00 19.47 23.67
CA PRO A 195 -8.78 20.25 23.53
C PRO A 195 -8.90 21.14 22.29
N PRO A 196 -8.43 22.40 22.34
CA PRO A 196 -8.66 23.35 21.25
C PRO A 196 -8.14 22.76 19.94
N ASN A 197 -8.98 22.74 18.89
CA ASN A 197 -8.63 22.22 17.58
C ASN A 197 -7.41 22.96 17.00
N THR A 198 -6.22 22.45 17.29
CA THR A 198 -4.99 22.93 16.67
C THR A 198 -5.01 22.55 15.20
N LEU A 199 -4.36 23.37 14.39
CA LEU A 199 -4.13 23.06 12.97
C LEU A 199 -3.47 21.68 12.80
N GLU A 200 -2.59 21.33 13.74
CA GLU A 200 -1.86 20.06 13.82
C GLU A 200 -2.82 18.87 13.99
N MET A 201 -3.75 18.92 14.96
CA MET A 201 -4.76 17.86 15.15
C MET A 201 -5.68 17.70 13.93
N GLU A 202 -5.99 18.78 13.21
CA GLU A 202 -6.77 18.70 11.97
C GLU A 202 -5.95 18.10 10.81
N LEU A 203 -4.65 18.36 10.71
CA LEU A 203 -3.78 17.71 9.72
C LEU A 203 -3.59 16.21 10.00
N GLU A 204 -3.56 15.79 11.26
CA GLU A 204 -3.42 14.38 11.64
C GLU A 204 -4.71 13.55 11.46
N ARG A 205 -5.89 14.18 11.61
CA ARG A 205 -7.18 13.47 11.71
C ARG A 205 -8.24 13.86 10.69
N ARG A 206 -8.11 15.03 10.06
CA ARG A 206 -9.11 15.61 9.16
C ARG A 206 -8.58 15.80 7.74
N TRP A 207 -7.30 16.12 7.56
CA TRP A 207 -6.67 16.42 6.27
C TRP A 207 -5.39 15.61 6.05
N ILE A 208 -5.56 14.31 5.87
CA ILE A 208 -4.50 13.31 5.96
C ILE A 208 -3.78 13.20 4.61
N LEU A 209 -2.49 13.56 4.56
CA LEU A 209 -1.65 13.33 3.38
C LEU A 209 -1.28 11.84 3.25
N ASN A 210 -1.87 11.17 2.26
CA ASN A 210 -1.59 9.76 1.97
C ASN A 210 -0.32 9.60 1.11
N LEU A 211 -0.17 10.44 0.07
CA LEU A 211 0.89 10.34 -0.94
C LEU A 211 1.12 11.70 -1.61
N SER A 212 2.33 11.96 -2.09
CA SER A 212 2.68 13.08 -2.97
C SER A 212 3.56 12.60 -4.12
N MET A 213 3.35 13.10 -5.33
CA MET A 213 4.14 12.76 -6.51
C MET A 213 4.45 13.96 -7.40
N HIS A 214 5.66 13.99 -7.96
CA HIS A 214 6.03 14.94 -9.02
C HIS A 214 5.68 14.37 -10.41
N PHE A 215 5.27 15.22 -11.34
CA PHE A 215 5.03 14.79 -12.73
C PHE A 215 6.34 14.46 -13.44
N ARG A 216 6.43 13.25 -14.04
CA ARG A 216 7.64 12.72 -14.70
C ARG A 216 8.06 13.46 -15.98
N ASP A 217 7.25 14.40 -16.46
CA ASP A 217 7.50 15.26 -17.63
C ASP A 217 8.45 16.44 -17.35
N ARG A 218 9.00 16.54 -16.12
CA ARG A 218 9.86 17.63 -15.63
C ARG A 218 9.18 19.01 -15.61
N SER A 219 7.85 19.05 -15.59
CA SER A 219 7.08 20.30 -15.67
C SER A 219 7.02 21.13 -14.38
N GLU A 220 7.82 20.82 -13.35
CA GLU A 220 7.69 21.41 -12.00
C GLU A 220 6.24 21.42 -11.48
N ARG A 221 5.49 20.34 -11.78
CA ARG A 221 4.14 20.09 -11.25
C ARG A 221 4.18 19.00 -10.20
N GLU A 222 3.28 19.11 -9.24
CA GLU A 222 3.14 18.17 -8.13
C GLU A 222 1.66 17.85 -7.88
N LYS A 223 1.41 16.62 -7.45
CA LYS A 223 0.08 16.09 -7.12
C LYS A 223 0.11 15.47 -5.73
N PHE A 224 -0.78 15.93 -4.85
CA PHE A 224 -0.96 15.38 -3.50
C PHE A 224 -2.26 14.55 -3.48
N PHE A 225 -2.25 13.46 -2.73
CA PHE A 225 -3.40 12.60 -2.48
C PHE A 225 -3.75 12.68 -1.00
N VAL A 226 -4.96 13.15 -0.70
CA VAL A 226 -5.40 13.48 0.65
C VAL A 226 -6.72 12.78 0.96
N THR A 227 -6.81 12.20 2.16
CA THR A 227 -8.08 11.76 2.73
C THR A 227 -8.63 12.90 3.60
N TYR A 228 -9.71 13.53 3.13
CA TYR A 228 -10.45 14.53 3.90
C TYR A 228 -11.55 13.83 4.69
N ALA A 229 -11.35 13.65 6.00
CA ALA A 229 -12.38 13.10 6.89
C ALA A 229 -13.40 14.19 7.20
N GLU A 230 -14.39 14.33 6.32
CA GLU A 230 -15.51 15.28 6.44
C GLU A 230 -16.26 15.09 7.79
N THR A 231 -16.41 13.83 8.20
CA THR A 231 -16.75 13.41 9.58
C THR A 231 -15.95 12.15 9.94
N PRO A 232 -15.89 11.71 11.21
CA PRO A 232 -15.14 10.50 11.61
C PRO A 232 -15.49 9.22 10.85
N THR A 233 -16.71 9.14 10.31
CA THR A 233 -17.25 7.99 9.54
C THR A 233 -17.59 8.31 8.09
N ARG A 234 -17.25 9.50 7.59
CA ARG A 234 -17.42 9.91 6.17
C ARG A 234 -16.14 10.53 5.62
N TRP A 235 -15.41 9.78 4.80
CA TRP A 235 -14.12 10.20 4.27
C TRP A 235 -14.23 10.50 2.76
N ARG A 236 -13.53 11.55 2.30
CA ARG A 236 -13.48 11.99 0.90
C ARG A 236 -12.08 11.77 0.35
N ARG A 237 -11.98 11.23 -0.86
CA ARG A 237 -10.71 11.15 -1.61
C ARG A 237 -10.52 12.44 -2.39
N VAL A 238 -9.47 13.17 -2.05
CA VAL A 238 -9.13 14.48 -2.62
C VAL A 238 -7.77 14.38 -3.27
N THR A 239 -7.62 14.93 -4.47
CA THR A 239 -6.32 15.18 -5.07
C THR A 239 -6.10 16.67 -5.20
N ILE A 240 -4.87 17.13 -4.96
CA ILE A 240 -4.52 18.54 -5.11
C ILE A 240 -3.48 18.64 -6.21
N SER A 241 -3.70 19.48 -7.21
CA SER A 241 -2.73 19.69 -8.30
C SER A 241 -2.16 21.11 -8.24
N CYS A 242 -0.83 21.21 -8.28
CA CYS A 242 -0.08 22.46 -8.24
C CYS A 242 0.92 22.54 -9.40
N ASP A 243 1.19 23.76 -9.87
CA ASP A 243 2.08 24.06 -10.99
C ASP A 243 3.04 25.19 -10.61
N TYR A 244 4.31 24.86 -10.34
CA TYR A 244 5.30 25.81 -9.82
C TYR A 244 5.95 26.67 -10.91
N ARG A 245 5.45 26.63 -12.15
CA ARG A 245 5.99 27.36 -13.31
C ARG A 245 5.40 28.76 -13.41
N GLY A 246 6.25 29.77 -13.25
CA GLY A 246 5.82 31.17 -13.32
C GLY A 246 5.07 31.66 -12.07
N ALA A 247 5.18 30.94 -10.96
CA ALA A 247 4.72 31.38 -9.65
C ALA A 247 5.28 32.77 -9.29
N THR A 248 4.44 33.67 -8.81
CA THR A 248 4.83 35.02 -8.36
C THR A 248 5.33 34.99 -6.93
N GLU A 249 6.16 35.96 -6.51
CA GLU A 249 6.79 35.96 -5.17
C GLU A 249 5.78 35.86 -4.02
N ASP A 250 4.61 36.52 -4.12
CA ASP A 250 3.52 36.46 -3.13
C ASP A 250 2.48 35.34 -3.39
N SER A 251 2.84 34.25 -4.09
CA SER A 251 1.91 33.13 -4.39
C SER A 251 2.07 31.93 -3.45
N LEU A 252 0.97 31.18 -3.26
CA LEU A 252 0.99 29.91 -2.53
C LEU A 252 1.93 28.90 -3.21
N GLU A 253 1.98 28.92 -4.55
CA GLU A 253 2.85 28.07 -5.36
C GLU A 253 4.34 28.36 -5.10
N GLN A 254 4.75 29.63 -4.97
CA GLN A 254 6.13 29.98 -4.63
C GLN A 254 6.47 29.64 -3.17
N ASP A 255 5.55 29.90 -2.23
CA ASP A 255 5.70 29.49 -0.83
C ASP A 255 5.96 27.97 -0.72
N MET A 256 5.16 27.16 -1.42
CA MET A 256 5.33 25.70 -1.47
C MET A 256 6.60 25.25 -2.21
N LYS A 257 7.10 26.02 -3.18
CA LYS A 257 8.36 25.75 -3.89
C LYS A 257 9.59 25.88 -2.99
N GLU A 258 9.50 26.73 -1.96
CA GLU A 258 10.55 26.88 -0.93
C GLU A 258 10.49 25.79 0.16
N LEU A 259 9.34 25.12 0.34
CA LEU A 259 9.15 24.10 1.38
C LEU A 259 9.78 22.75 0.98
N ARG A 260 10.67 22.25 1.84
CA ARG A 260 11.41 21.00 1.60
C ARG A 260 10.56 19.74 1.77
N TYR A 261 9.61 19.75 2.70
CA TYR A 261 8.88 18.54 3.11
C TYR A 261 7.43 18.57 2.61
N GLN A 262 6.95 17.40 2.17
CA GLN A 262 5.63 17.27 1.55
C GLN A 262 4.48 17.48 2.54
N ARG A 263 4.69 17.10 3.81
CA ARG A 263 3.78 17.43 4.93
C ARG A 263 3.69 18.94 5.13
N ASP A 264 4.82 19.67 5.12
CA ASP A 264 4.84 21.14 5.25
C ASP A 264 4.09 21.82 4.08
N LYS A 265 4.26 21.34 2.84
CA LYS A 265 3.47 21.83 1.69
C LYS A 265 1.98 21.55 1.86
N CYS A 266 1.60 20.33 2.26
CA CYS A 266 0.20 19.95 2.45
C CYS A 266 -0.48 20.75 3.59
N ALA A 267 0.26 21.04 4.66
CA ALA A 267 -0.16 21.95 5.72
C ALA A 267 -0.39 23.38 5.19
N ARG A 268 0.57 23.92 4.42
CA ARG A 268 0.47 25.24 3.79
C ARG A 268 -0.73 25.35 2.81
N ILE A 269 -1.06 24.27 2.10
CA ILE A 269 -2.30 24.18 1.30
C ILE A 269 -3.52 24.23 2.22
N TYR A 270 -3.56 23.39 3.25
CA TYR A 270 -4.69 23.29 4.17
C TYR A 270 -5.01 24.64 4.81
N GLU A 271 -4.01 25.31 5.41
CA GLU A 271 -4.11 26.68 5.93
C GLU A 271 -4.81 27.64 4.96
N SER A 272 -4.45 27.56 3.68
CA SER A 272 -4.93 28.47 2.64
C SER A 272 -6.31 28.14 2.08
N ILE A 273 -6.90 26.98 2.40
CA ILE A 273 -8.25 26.59 1.94
C ILE A 273 -9.21 26.16 3.07
N ARG A 274 -8.73 26.04 4.31
CA ARG A 274 -9.43 25.48 5.49
C ARG A 274 -10.83 26.04 5.69
N GLU A 275 -10.96 27.37 5.62
CA GLU A 275 -12.23 28.08 5.82
C GLU A 275 -13.24 27.83 4.68
N SER A 276 -12.75 27.49 3.49
CA SER A 276 -13.53 27.30 2.26
C SER A 276 -13.91 25.83 2.00
N LEU A 277 -13.35 24.87 2.75
CA LEU A 277 -13.70 23.45 2.64
C LEU A 277 -15.21 23.16 2.76
N PRO A 278 -16.01 23.86 3.60
CA PRO A 278 -17.46 23.68 3.65
C PRO A 278 -18.20 24.15 2.39
N GLU A 279 -17.60 25.04 1.60
CA GLU A 279 -18.19 25.56 0.35
C GLU A 279 -17.85 24.70 -0.88
N ILE A 280 -16.88 23.79 -0.76
CA ILE A 280 -16.48 22.89 -1.84
C ILE A 280 -17.50 21.77 -1.99
N GLN A 281 -18.17 21.73 -3.15
CA GLN A 281 -18.95 20.56 -3.56
C GLN A 281 -18.00 19.43 -3.97
N PHE A 282 -17.71 18.53 -3.03
CA PHE A 282 -16.96 17.30 -3.28
C PHE A 282 -17.78 16.29 -4.09
N TYR A 283 -17.10 15.58 -4.98
CA TYR A 283 -17.61 14.39 -5.68
C TYR A 283 -17.58 13.17 -4.75
N ASP A 284 -18.36 12.15 -5.08
CA ASP A 284 -18.38 10.87 -4.35
C ASP A 284 -17.31 9.87 -4.85
N THR A 285 -16.62 10.22 -5.94
CA THR A 285 -15.49 9.50 -6.55
C THR A 285 -14.15 10.03 -6.03
N VAL A 286 -13.51 10.95 -6.77
CA VAL A 286 -12.28 11.66 -6.36
C VAL A 286 -12.40 13.13 -6.80
N THR A 287 -12.16 14.05 -5.87
CA THR A 287 -12.24 15.50 -6.14
C THR A 287 -10.85 16.07 -6.39
N ASN A 288 -10.57 16.59 -7.58
CA ASN A 288 -9.38 17.42 -7.79
C ASN A 288 -9.63 18.86 -7.35
N LEU A 289 -8.70 19.38 -6.56
CA LEU A 289 -8.53 20.78 -6.25
C LEU A 289 -7.27 21.26 -6.98
N LYS A 290 -7.41 21.90 -8.14
CA LYS A 290 -6.29 22.64 -8.73
C LYS A 290 -6.18 23.99 -8.04
N VAL A 291 -5.07 24.22 -7.34
CA VAL A 291 -4.72 25.51 -6.74
C VAL A 291 -4.02 26.40 -7.78
N GLU A 292 -4.39 27.67 -7.85
CA GLU A 292 -3.75 28.64 -8.74
C GLU A 292 -3.92 30.08 -8.20
N THR A 293 -2.81 30.79 -7.95
CA THR A 293 -2.82 32.20 -7.57
C THR A 293 -2.93 33.07 -8.83
N ARG A 294 -3.96 33.92 -8.89
CA ARG A 294 -4.11 34.96 -9.94
C ARG A 294 -4.54 36.28 -9.31
N ASP A 295 -3.96 37.38 -9.80
CA ASP A 295 -4.26 38.75 -9.35
C ASP A 295 -4.13 38.93 -7.82
N GLY A 296 -3.14 38.27 -7.22
CA GLY A 296 -2.88 38.31 -5.76
C GLY A 296 -3.90 37.54 -4.91
N ARG A 297 -4.72 36.67 -5.51
CA ARG A 297 -5.70 35.82 -4.81
C ARG A 297 -5.55 34.36 -5.18
N LEU A 298 -5.78 33.47 -4.21
CA LEU A 298 -5.89 32.04 -4.46
C LEU A 298 -7.26 31.72 -5.08
N HIS A 299 -7.23 30.99 -6.19
CA HIS A 299 -8.41 30.40 -6.81
C HIS A 299 -8.30 28.87 -6.70
N VAL A 300 -9.39 28.22 -6.30
CA VAL A 300 -9.49 26.76 -6.24
C VAL A 300 -10.43 26.31 -7.34
N HIS A 301 -9.86 25.64 -8.35
CA HIS A 301 -10.60 25.02 -9.44
C HIS A 301 -10.96 23.58 -9.04
N VAL A 302 -12.25 23.34 -8.78
CA VAL A 302 -12.81 22.07 -8.31
C VAL A 302 -13.33 21.26 -9.51
N THR A 303 -12.81 20.06 -9.74
CA THR A 303 -13.24 19.12 -10.79
C THR A 303 -13.19 17.68 -10.31
N GLU A 304 -13.83 16.75 -11.03
CA GLU A 304 -13.65 15.31 -10.78
C GLU A 304 -12.29 14.84 -11.31
N ASP A 305 -11.54 14.04 -10.55
CA ASP A 305 -10.26 13.46 -11.00
C ASP A 305 -10.47 12.09 -11.65
N VAL A 306 -11.06 12.09 -12.85
CA VAL A 306 -11.42 10.88 -13.60
C VAL A 306 -10.26 9.92 -13.88
N ASN A 307 -9.00 10.35 -13.71
CA ASN A 307 -7.81 9.51 -13.86
C ASN A 307 -7.46 8.73 -12.58
N GLU A 308 -7.96 9.16 -11.42
CA GLU A 308 -7.71 8.55 -10.11
C GLU A 308 -8.97 7.89 -9.54
N THR A 309 -10.12 8.05 -10.19
CA THR A 309 -11.38 7.37 -9.85
C THR A 309 -11.19 5.86 -9.89
N ILE A 310 -11.21 5.22 -8.72
CA ILE A 310 -11.00 3.78 -8.56
C ILE A 310 -12.23 3.01 -9.08
N PRO A 311 -12.06 2.05 -10.00
CA PRO A 311 -13.10 1.09 -10.36
C PRO A 311 -13.19 0.03 -9.25
N TYR A 312 -13.83 0.39 -8.13
CA TYR A 312 -13.97 -0.48 -6.96
C TYR A 312 -14.59 -1.84 -7.35
N PRO A 313 -14.02 -2.99 -6.93
CA PRO A 313 -14.57 -4.30 -7.28
C PRO A 313 -16.00 -4.47 -6.77
N PRO A 314 -16.95 -4.95 -7.59
CA PRO A 314 -18.27 -5.35 -7.09
C PRO A 314 -18.13 -6.54 -6.12
N ILE A 315 -19.04 -6.69 -5.16
CA ILE A 315 -19.02 -7.81 -4.20
C ILE A 315 -19.03 -9.19 -4.88
N SER A 316 -19.55 -9.30 -6.11
CA SER A 316 -19.45 -10.53 -6.91
C SER A 316 -17.99 -11.00 -7.15
N SER A 317 -17.01 -10.09 -7.18
CA SER A 317 -15.59 -10.41 -7.38
C SER A 317 -14.94 -11.12 -6.20
N ILE A 318 -15.60 -11.16 -5.04
CA ILE A 318 -15.18 -11.89 -3.83
C ILE A 318 -16.17 -13.02 -3.45
N GLY A 319 -17.17 -13.31 -4.29
CA GLY A 319 -18.25 -14.25 -3.97
C GLY A 319 -17.84 -15.71 -3.76
N HIS A 320 -16.60 -16.07 -4.08
CA HIS A 320 -15.98 -17.37 -3.79
C HIS A 320 -15.33 -17.46 -2.40
N LEU A 321 -15.09 -16.33 -1.71
CA LEU A 321 -14.47 -16.25 -0.38
C LEU A 321 -15.49 -16.59 0.71
N ARG A 322 -15.85 -17.87 0.80
CA ARG A 322 -16.93 -18.37 1.67
C ARG A 322 -16.61 -18.09 3.14
N GLY A 323 -17.53 -17.40 3.81
CA GLY A 323 -17.37 -17.03 5.23
C GLY A 323 -16.52 -15.79 5.47
N ALA A 324 -16.06 -15.07 4.43
CA ALA A 324 -15.49 -13.75 4.60
C ALA A 324 -16.52 -12.78 5.20
N ARG A 325 -16.19 -12.18 6.34
CA ARG A 325 -17.00 -11.13 6.98
C ARG A 325 -16.92 -9.85 6.15
N CYS A 326 -18.05 -9.21 5.87
CA CYS A 326 -18.10 -7.86 5.30
C CYS A 326 -18.50 -6.84 6.38
N VAL A 327 -17.90 -5.65 6.35
CA VAL A 327 -18.20 -4.54 7.28
C VAL A 327 -18.34 -3.23 6.49
N PRO A 328 -19.50 -2.55 6.55
CA PRO A 328 -19.67 -1.22 5.96
C PRO A 328 -18.67 -0.19 6.52
N GLU A 329 -18.10 0.62 5.62
CA GLU A 329 -17.08 1.64 5.91
C GLU A 329 -17.50 2.63 7.02
N ASN A 330 -18.78 2.97 7.08
CA ASN A 330 -19.34 3.89 8.07
C ASN A 330 -19.39 3.35 9.52
N LEU A 331 -19.10 2.06 9.75
CA LEU A 331 -18.96 1.45 11.08
C LEU A 331 -17.51 1.52 11.62
N LEU A 332 -16.57 2.03 10.82
CA LEU A 332 -15.16 2.15 11.19
C LEU A 332 -14.87 3.56 11.71
N HIS A 333 -14.48 3.68 12.97
CA HIS A 333 -14.07 4.96 13.56
C HIS A 333 -12.58 5.18 13.35
N PHE A 334 -12.19 6.30 12.75
CA PHE A 334 -10.78 6.68 12.59
C PHE A 334 -10.07 6.88 13.94
N GLU A 335 -8.86 6.33 14.11
CA GLU A 335 -7.97 6.62 15.25
C GLU A 335 -6.72 7.39 14.82
N SER A 336 -5.95 6.88 13.83
CA SER A 336 -4.76 7.54 13.30
C SER A 336 -4.42 7.12 11.88
N HIS A 337 -3.68 7.97 11.15
CA HIS A 337 -2.95 7.55 9.95
C HIS A 337 -1.73 6.71 10.34
N LEU A 338 -1.21 5.91 9.40
CA LEU A 338 0.06 5.18 9.56
C LEU A 338 1.00 5.49 8.38
N SER A 339 0.65 5.02 7.18
CA SER A 339 1.38 5.32 5.93
C SER A 339 0.45 5.10 4.73
N GLY A 340 0.72 5.76 3.61
CA GLY A 340 -0.05 5.58 2.38
C GLY A 340 -1.56 5.71 2.59
N PHE A 341 -2.31 4.70 2.14
CA PHE A 341 -3.75 4.55 2.34
C PHE A 341 -4.07 3.52 3.45
N VAL A 342 -3.27 3.51 4.51
CA VAL A 342 -3.37 2.61 5.66
C VAL A 342 -3.65 3.40 6.93
N TYR A 343 -4.70 3.01 7.65
CA TYR A 343 -5.25 3.75 8.78
C TYR A 343 -5.52 2.82 9.97
N LYS A 344 -5.21 3.27 11.18
CA LYS A 344 -5.67 2.62 12.40
C LYS A 344 -7.11 3.06 12.67
N VAL A 345 -8.00 2.09 12.86
CA VAL A 345 -9.44 2.30 13.08
C VAL A 345 -9.96 1.47 14.25
N ARG A 346 -11.15 1.80 14.75
CA ARG A 346 -11.88 0.98 15.72
C ARG A 346 -13.17 0.43 15.16
N LEU A 347 -13.45 -0.82 15.53
CA LEU A 347 -14.70 -1.54 15.30
C LEU A 347 -15.05 -2.28 16.61
N GLY A 348 -16.24 -2.04 17.17
CA GLY A 348 -16.66 -2.70 18.42
C GLY A 348 -15.67 -2.50 19.60
N GLY A 349 -15.09 -1.30 19.73
CA GLY A 349 -14.09 -0.95 20.75
C GLY A 349 -12.65 -1.41 20.46
N HIS A 350 -12.49 -2.48 19.68
CA HIS A 350 -11.22 -3.10 19.33
C HIS A 350 -10.51 -2.33 18.20
N ALA A 351 -9.17 -2.36 18.21
CA ALA A 351 -8.34 -1.64 17.24
C ALA A 351 -7.88 -2.55 16.09
N TYR A 352 -8.02 -2.07 14.86
CA TYR A 352 -7.70 -2.77 13.63
C TYR A 352 -7.00 -1.84 12.64
N ILE A 353 -6.41 -2.41 11.59
CA ILE A 353 -5.84 -1.66 10.48
C ILE A 353 -6.77 -1.76 9.26
N LYS A 354 -7.22 -0.60 8.76
CA LYS A 354 -7.94 -0.45 7.49
C LYS A 354 -6.92 -0.16 6.38
N LYS A 355 -6.84 -1.03 5.38
CA LYS A 355 -6.11 -0.82 4.12
C LYS A 355 -7.10 -0.50 3.02
N GLU A 356 -7.05 0.71 2.44
CA GLU A 356 -7.83 1.06 1.25
C GLU A 356 -7.07 0.75 -0.04
N ILE A 357 -7.79 0.60 -1.15
CA ILE A 357 -7.20 0.56 -2.50
C ILE A 357 -6.50 1.91 -2.75
N PRO A 358 -5.19 1.96 -3.10
CA PRO A 358 -4.48 3.22 -3.33
C PRO A 358 -4.93 4.00 -4.57
N GLY A 359 -5.18 3.31 -5.69
CA GLY A 359 -5.52 3.93 -6.98
C GLY A 359 -6.03 2.92 -8.02
N PRO A 360 -6.48 3.38 -9.20
CA PRO A 360 -7.14 2.52 -10.18
C PRO A 360 -6.27 1.38 -10.70
N ASP A 361 -4.97 1.61 -10.86
CA ASP A 361 -4.00 0.59 -11.33
C ASP A 361 -3.71 -0.52 -10.30
N THR A 362 -4.15 -0.37 -9.05
CA THR A 362 -3.83 -1.29 -7.94
C THR A 362 -4.94 -2.29 -7.59
N VAL A 363 -6.05 -2.27 -8.34
CA VAL A 363 -7.26 -3.07 -8.01
C VAL A 363 -7.02 -4.58 -8.10
N ASP A 364 -6.32 -5.06 -9.13
CA ASP A 364 -6.02 -6.50 -9.30
C ASP A 364 -5.02 -7.00 -8.24
N GLU A 365 -4.08 -6.16 -7.82
CA GLU A 365 -3.13 -6.46 -6.74
C GLU A 365 -3.86 -6.59 -5.40
N PHE A 366 -4.71 -5.62 -5.08
CA PHE A 366 -5.52 -5.63 -3.87
C PHE A 366 -6.47 -6.84 -3.80
N LEU A 367 -7.05 -7.26 -4.94
CA LEU A 367 -7.80 -8.51 -5.02
C LEU A 367 -6.91 -9.75 -4.80
N TYR A 368 -5.67 -9.77 -5.30
CA TYR A 368 -4.72 -10.86 -5.03
C TYR A 368 -4.41 -10.97 -3.53
N GLU A 369 -4.14 -9.85 -2.85
CA GLU A 369 -3.90 -9.79 -1.40
C GLU A 369 -5.10 -10.30 -0.59
N ILE A 370 -6.32 -9.87 -0.91
CA ILE A 370 -7.55 -10.39 -0.27
C ILE A 370 -7.68 -11.91 -0.45
N ASN A 371 -7.39 -12.43 -1.64
CA ASN A 371 -7.46 -13.87 -1.90
C ASN A 371 -6.40 -14.64 -1.09
N ALA A 372 -5.17 -14.12 -1.03
CA ALA A 372 -4.08 -14.73 -0.27
C ALA A 372 -4.39 -14.78 1.23
N LEU A 373 -4.74 -13.64 1.83
CA LEU A 373 -5.02 -13.53 3.27
C LEU A 373 -6.29 -14.29 3.69
N HIS A 374 -7.28 -14.44 2.80
CA HIS A 374 -8.43 -15.31 3.06
C HIS A 374 -8.05 -16.80 3.03
N ALA A 375 -7.19 -17.23 2.11
CA ALA A 375 -6.67 -18.60 2.06
C ALA A 375 -5.76 -18.93 3.26
N LEU A 376 -5.04 -17.92 3.77
CA LEU A 376 -4.13 -17.98 4.92
C LEU A 376 -4.82 -17.61 6.25
N ASN A 377 -6.15 -17.57 6.29
CA ASN A 377 -6.89 -17.42 7.54
C ASN A 377 -6.57 -18.61 8.47
N ARG A 378 -6.12 -18.31 9.70
CA ARG A 378 -5.49 -19.19 10.72
C ARG A 378 -4.00 -19.49 10.58
N ALA A 379 -3.29 -18.97 9.57
CA ALA A 379 -1.82 -19.04 9.50
C ALA A 379 -1.19 -18.20 10.64
N PRO A 380 -0.51 -18.78 11.64
CA PRO A 380 -0.10 -18.10 12.87
C PRO A 380 0.96 -17.01 12.68
N ASN A 381 1.63 -16.96 11.52
CA ASN A 381 2.64 -15.94 11.20
C ASN A 381 2.35 -15.17 9.91
N VAL A 382 1.08 -15.13 9.51
CA VAL A 382 0.54 -14.23 8.48
C VAL A 382 -0.59 -13.42 9.10
N ILE A 383 -0.64 -12.11 8.81
CA ILE A 383 -1.61 -11.23 9.45
C ILE A 383 -3.05 -11.64 9.16
N GLN A 384 -3.87 -11.71 10.21
CA GLN A 384 -5.24 -12.18 10.10
C GLN A 384 -6.19 -11.08 9.60
N VAL A 385 -7.07 -11.44 8.67
CA VAL A 385 -8.17 -10.61 8.17
C VAL A 385 -9.39 -10.78 9.06
N GLU A 386 -9.84 -9.67 9.64
CA GLU A 386 -11.11 -9.58 10.37
C GLU A 386 -12.29 -9.47 9.40
N ALA A 387 -12.20 -8.55 8.43
CA ALA A 387 -13.29 -8.28 7.49
C ALA A 387 -12.82 -7.64 6.19
N ILE A 388 -13.62 -7.80 5.13
CA ILE A 388 -13.55 -6.97 3.93
C ILE A 388 -14.41 -5.72 4.17
N VAL A 389 -13.86 -4.54 3.89
CA VAL A 389 -14.55 -3.26 4.04
C VAL A 389 -15.33 -2.97 2.77
N VAL A 390 -16.61 -2.63 2.92
CA VAL A 390 -17.57 -2.44 1.82
C VAL A 390 -18.26 -1.08 1.94
N ASP A 391 -18.92 -0.62 0.88
CA ASP A 391 -19.73 0.59 0.93
C ASP A 391 -21.02 0.38 1.74
N GLU A 392 -21.77 1.46 2.02
CA GLU A 392 -22.98 1.40 2.84
C GLU A 392 -24.10 0.54 2.24
N ARG A 393 -24.09 0.30 0.92
CA ARG A 393 -25.06 -0.55 0.23
C ARG A 393 -24.62 -2.00 0.09
N GLN A 394 -23.35 -2.30 0.36
CA GLN A 394 -22.71 -3.59 0.10
C GLN A 394 -22.79 -3.97 -1.39
N GLU A 395 -22.56 -2.98 -2.27
CA GLU A 395 -22.47 -3.14 -3.73
C GLU A 395 -21.00 -3.33 -4.18
N VAL A 396 -20.03 -2.69 -3.49
CA VAL A 396 -18.59 -2.72 -3.83
C VAL A 396 -17.65 -2.92 -2.64
N VAL A 397 -16.47 -3.50 -2.92
CA VAL A 397 -15.32 -3.62 -2.02
C VAL A 397 -14.55 -2.30 -1.98
N LYS A 398 -14.34 -1.77 -0.78
CA LYS A 398 -13.69 -0.47 -0.51
C LYS A 398 -12.29 -0.61 0.08
N GLY A 399 -12.07 -1.66 0.89
CA GLY A 399 -10.83 -1.88 1.62
C GLY A 399 -10.81 -3.22 2.34
N LEU A 400 -9.79 -3.42 3.19
CA LEU A 400 -9.55 -4.63 3.98
C LEU A 400 -9.29 -4.24 5.42
N LEU A 401 -9.79 -5.04 6.36
CA LEU A 401 -9.62 -4.86 7.80
C LEU A 401 -8.80 -6.03 8.36
N ILE A 402 -7.60 -5.73 8.86
CA ILE A 402 -6.64 -6.70 9.42
C ILE A 402 -6.33 -6.39 10.88
N ASN A 403 -5.82 -7.38 11.61
CA ASN A 403 -5.43 -7.21 13.02
C ASN A 403 -4.34 -6.14 13.19
N TYR A 404 -4.35 -5.45 14.34
CA TYR A 404 -3.35 -4.45 14.68
C TYR A 404 -2.15 -5.07 15.42
N ALA A 405 -0.99 -5.07 14.77
CA ALA A 405 0.29 -5.44 15.36
C ALA A 405 0.86 -4.28 16.19
N ALA A 406 0.86 -4.43 17.52
CA ALA A 406 1.05 -3.32 18.45
C ALA A 406 2.49 -2.77 18.52
N GLN A 407 3.52 -3.55 18.18
CA GLN A 407 4.92 -3.10 18.21
C GLN A 407 5.37 -2.44 16.88
N GLY A 408 4.55 -2.48 15.83
CA GLY A 408 4.88 -1.87 14.53
C GLY A 408 5.65 -2.79 13.60
N ALA A 409 6.34 -2.20 12.61
CA ALA A 409 7.11 -2.95 11.60
C ALA A 409 8.50 -3.35 12.10
N LEU A 410 9.03 -4.46 11.60
CA LEU A 410 10.33 -4.98 12.01
C LEU A 410 11.48 -4.03 11.66
N VAL A 411 11.35 -3.25 10.57
CA VAL A 411 12.31 -2.19 10.21
C VAL A 411 12.41 -1.10 11.29
N ASP A 412 11.28 -0.65 11.84
CA ASP A 412 11.25 0.38 12.88
C ASP A 412 11.83 -0.16 14.20
N ILE A 413 11.52 -1.42 14.54
CA ILE A 413 12.03 -2.11 15.72
C ILE A 413 13.56 -2.27 15.64
N LEU A 414 14.10 -2.65 14.47
CA LEU A 414 15.55 -2.77 14.25
C LEU A 414 16.26 -1.41 14.31
N TYR A 415 15.61 -0.33 13.87
CA TYR A 415 16.14 1.03 13.96
C TYR A 415 16.16 1.56 15.42
N ASP A 416 15.05 1.43 16.15
CA ASP A 416 14.90 1.99 17.50
C ASP A 416 15.61 1.17 18.59
N GLN A 417 15.70 -0.17 18.46
CA GLN A 417 16.26 -1.08 19.48
C GLN A 417 17.64 -1.66 19.10
N ARG A 418 18.39 -0.96 18.22
CA ARG A 418 19.63 -1.46 17.61
C ARG A 418 20.75 -1.74 18.64
N GLY A 419 21.11 -3.01 18.81
CA GLY A 419 22.08 -3.48 19.80
C GLY A 419 21.47 -3.87 21.15
N GLU A 420 20.15 -3.76 21.30
CA GLU A 420 19.39 -4.15 22.50
C GLU A 420 18.64 -5.48 22.30
N LEU A 421 18.55 -5.99 21.06
CA LEU A 421 17.75 -7.17 20.73
C LEU A 421 18.53 -8.47 20.99
N SER A 422 18.22 -9.16 22.09
CA SER A 422 18.81 -10.48 22.38
C SER A 422 18.61 -11.48 21.22
N PHE A 423 19.64 -12.25 20.89
CA PHE A 423 19.57 -13.22 19.78
C PHE A 423 18.37 -14.19 19.86
N PRO A 424 17.98 -14.76 21.02
CA PRO A 424 16.81 -15.64 21.10
C PRO A 424 15.48 -14.99 20.69
N ARG A 425 15.34 -13.67 20.84
CA ARG A 425 14.18 -12.90 20.35
C ARG A 425 14.21 -12.79 18.83
N ARG A 426 15.39 -12.46 18.28
CA ARG A 426 15.64 -12.37 16.82
C ARG A 426 15.49 -13.73 16.13
N GLU A 427 15.89 -14.81 16.79
CA GLU A 427 15.66 -16.19 16.35
C GLU A 427 14.18 -16.58 16.36
N ARG A 428 13.42 -16.26 17.42
CA ARG A 428 11.97 -16.48 17.49
C ARG A 428 11.28 -15.85 16.28
N TRP A 429 11.59 -14.58 15.99
CA TRP A 429 11.07 -13.88 14.82
C TRP A 429 11.54 -14.53 13.51
N ALA A 430 12.82 -14.88 13.37
CA ALA A 430 13.33 -15.60 12.20
C ALA A 430 12.56 -16.90 11.92
N LYS A 431 12.35 -17.74 12.93
CA LYS A 431 11.58 -19.00 12.83
C LYS A 431 10.13 -18.75 12.41
N GLN A 432 9.49 -17.75 13.00
CA GLN A 432 8.13 -17.30 12.67
C GLN A 432 8.00 -16.75 11.25
N ILE A 433 8.98 -15.95 10.79
CA ILE A 433 9.01 -15.39 9.44
C ILE A 433 9.18 -16.50 8.39
N VAL A 434 10.06 -17.49 8.65
CA VAL A 434 10.22 -18.65 7.76
C VAL A 434 8.93 -19.51 7.76
N GLN A 435 8.25 -19.65 8.89
CA GLN A 435 6.96 -20.36 9.00
C GLN A 435 5.87 -19.67 8.16
N GLY A 436 5.67 -18.36 8.33
CA GLY A 436 4.67 -17.62 7.57
C GLY A 436 4.94 -17.64 6.06
N LEU A 437 6.21 -17.57 5.64
CA LEU A 437 6.56 -17.66 4.22
C LEU A 437 6.35 -19.09 3.68
N CYS A 438 6.58 -20.12 4.48
CA CYS A 438 6.23 -21.50 4.15
C CYS A 438 4.72 -21.67 3.93
N GLU A 439 3.89 -21.07 4.79
CA GLU A 439 2.43 -21.14 4.70
C GLU A 439 1.93 -20.43 3.43
N ILE A 440 2.49 -19.26 3.09
CA ILE A 440 2.22 -18.55 1.83
C ILE A 440 2.56 -19.43 0.61
N HIS A 441 3.76 -20.03 0.59
CA HIS A 441 4.25 -20.82 -0.55
C HIS A 441 3.53 -22.15 -0.73
N GLU A 442 3.26 -22.90 0.35
CA GLU A 442 2.51 -24.17 0.31
C GLU A 442 1.03 -23.95 -0.06
N SER A 443 0.48 -22.78 0.24
CA SER A 443 -0.86 -22.35 -0.20
C SER A 443 -0.92 -21.94 -1.68
N GLY A 444 0.22 -21.97 -2.41
CA GLY A 444 0.32 -21.61 -3.82
C GLY A 444 0.45 -20.12 -4.11
N TYR A 445 0.67 -19.29 -3.08
CA TYR A 445 0.89 -17.86 -3.20
C TYR A 445 2.40 -17.53 -3.23
N VAL A 446 2.69 -16.28 -3.58
CA VAL A 446 4.02 -15.69 -3.62
C VAL A 446 3.88 -14.33 -2.94
N GLN A 447 4.72 -14.01 -1.97
CA GLN A 447 4.62 -12.71 -1.32
C GLN A 447 5.09 -11.60 -2.29
N GLY A 448 6.23 -11.81 -2.97
CA GLY A 448 6.59 -11.07 -4.18
C GLY A 448 7.05 -9.62 -4.02
N ASP A 449 7.13 -9.11 -2.79
CA ASP A 449 7.60 -7.78 -2.38
C ASP A 449 8.12 -7.87 -0.93
N PHE A 450 9.09 -8.76 -0.68
CA PHE A 450 9.44 -9.18 0.68
C PHE A 450 10.54 -8.28 1.28
N THR A 451 10.25 -7.65 2.42
CA THR A 451 11.13 -6.68 3.10
C THR A 451 10.88 -6.66 4.62
N LEU A 452 11.77 -6.01 5.38
CA LEU A 452 11.58 -5.71 6.82
C LEU A 452 10.33 -4.86 7.11
N SER A 453 9.90 -4.01 6.16
CA SER A 453 8.69 -3.19 6.28
C SER A 453 7.40 -4.02 6.18
N ASN A 454 7.47 -5.16 5.47
CA ASN A 454 6.33 -6.06 5.25
C ASN A 454 6.26 -7.21 6.28
N ILE A 455 6.91 -6.99 7.44
CA ILE A 455 6.86 -7.86 8.62
C ILE A 455 6.54 -6.97 9.82
N VAL A 456 5.58 -7.37 10.65
CA VAL A 456 5.15 -6.63 11.84
C VAL A 456 5.19 -7.51 13.09
N VAL A 457 5.32 -6.90 14.27
CA VAL A 457 5.34 -7.63 15.54
C VAL A 457 4.13 -7.26 16.41
N ASP A 458 3.43 -8.26 16.93
CA ASP A 458 2.23 -8.10 17.75
C ASP A 458 2.55 -7.79 19.24
N GLY A 459 1.50 -7.69 20.06
CA GLY A 459 1.63 -7.45 21.51
C GLY A 459 2.18 -8.63 22.31
N ASP A 460 2.19 -9.84 21.72
CA ASP A 460 2.64 -11.11 22.31
C ASP A 460 4.04 -11.51 21.77
N ASP A 461 4.75 -10.54 21.19
CA ASP A 461 6.10 -10.64 20.61
C ASP A 461 6.25 -11.65 19.46
N ASN A 462 5.20 -11.81 18.63
CA ASN A 462 5.22 -12.66 17.45
C ASN A 462 5.33 -11.85 16.16
N ALA A 463 6.17 -12.33 15.23
CA ALA A 463 6.28 -11.78 13.89
C ALA A 463 5.18 -12.31 12.96
N HIS A 464 4.60 -11.40 12.17
CA HIS A 464 3.57 -11.66 11.16
C HIS A 464 3.96 -11.03 9.82
N ILE A 465 3.78 -11.76 8.72
CA ILE A 465 3.93 -11.21 7.37
C ILE A 465 2.67 -10.43 6.99
N ILE A 466 2.86 -9.25 6.39
CA ILE A 466 1.82 -8.39 5.82
C ILE A 466 2.03 -8.20 4.30
N ASP A 467 1.11 -7.47 3.66
CA ASP A 467 1.24 -6.95 2.29
C ASP A 467 1.65 -8.00 1.24
N ILE A 468 0.81 -9.03 1.07
CA ILE A 468 1.04 -10.12 0.10
C ILE A 468 0.70 -9.62 -1.31
N ASN A 469 1.62 -8.91 -1.95
CA ASN A 469 1.42 -8.25 -3.23
C ASN A 469 2.54 -8.51 -4.24
N ARG A 470 2.18 -9.08 -5.40
CA ARG A 470 3.13 -9.51 -6.45
C ARG A 470 3.67 -8.36 -7.32
N ARG A 471 4.05 -7.24 -6.70
CA ARG A 471 4.59 -6.03 -7.34
C ARG A 471 5.98 -6.26 -7.93
N GLY A 472 6.85 -6.93 -7.17
CA GLY A 472 8.22 -7.27 -7.54
C GLY A 472 9.24 -6.78 -6.51
N CYS A 473 10.51 -7.06 -6.76
CA CYS A 473 11.58 -6.69 -5.84
C CYS A 473 11.74 -5.16 -5.74
N PRO A 474 11.75 -4.58 -4.52
CA PRO A 474 12.16 -3.19 -4.31
C PRO A 474 13.60 -2.93 -4.74
N VAL A 475 13.92 -1.64 -4.92
CA VAL A 475 15.28 -1.20 -5.28
C VAL A 475 16.28 -1.64 -4.21
N GLY A 476 17.36 -2.27 -4.64
CA GLY A 476 18.39 -2.84 -3.78
C GLY A 476 17.99 -4.13 -3.04
N TRP A 477 16.75 -4.61 -3.16
CA TRP A 477 16.26 -5.91 -2.66
C TRP A 477 16.24 -7.00 -3.74
N GLU A 478 16.84 -6.75 -4.90
CA GLU A 478 16.79 -7.65 -6.05
C GLU A 478 17.76 -8.83 -5.88
N PRO A 479 17.33 -10.07 -6.16
CA PRO A 479 18.27 -11.18 -6.29
C PRO A 479 19.09 -11.05 -7.60
N PRO A 480 20.32 -11.58 -7.68
CA PRO A 480 21.23 -11.35 -8.81
C PRO A 480 20.66 -11.73 -10.19
N GLU A 481 19.82 -12.77 -10.27
CA GLU A 481 19.17 -13.18 -11.52
C GLU A 481 18.03 -12.25 -11.99
N ILE A 482 17.57 -11.33 -11.13
CA ILE A 482 16.60 -10.28 -11.45
C ILE A 482 17.30 -8.95 -11.76
N ALA A 483 18.38 -8.59 -11.05
CA ALA A 483 19.17 -7.39 -11.33
C ALA A 483 19.62 -7.32 -12.80
N ALA A 484 20.22 -8.40 -13.32
CA ALA A 484 20.64 -8.51 -14.72
C ALA A 484 19.47 -8.42 -15.74
N LYS A 485 18.22 -8.64 -15.31
CA LYS A 485 17.03 -8.44 -16.15
C LYS A 485 16.59 -6.98 -16.16
N ILE A 486 16.67 -6.30 -15.02
CA ILE A 486 16.37 -4.86 -14.88
C ILE A 486 17.33 -4.05 -15.74
N GLU A 487 18.64 -4.34 -15.67
CA GLU A 487 19.68 -3.72 -16.51
C GLU A 487 19.37 -3.84 -18.02
N SER A 488 18.75 -4.95 -18.43
CA SER A 488 18.32 -5.21 -19.81
C SER A 488 16.92 -4.67 -20.17
N ASN A 489 16.29 -3.89 -19.28
CA ASN A 489 14.91 -3.36 -19.40
C ASN A 489 13.83 -4.45 -19.65
N GLN A 490 14.01 -5.66 -19.11
CA GLN A 490 12.98 -6.71 -19.15
C GLN A 490 11.91 -6.51 -18.07
N ARG A 491 10.64 -6.81 -18.40
CA ARG A 491 9.54 -6.83 -17.42
C ARG A 491 9.75 -7.97 -16.41
N ILE A 492 10.16 -7.62 -15.19
CA ILE A 492 10.53 -8.61 -14.16
C ILE A 492 9.35 -9.39 -13.55
N SER A 493 8.12 -8.87 -13.61
CA SER A 493 6.95 -9.42 -12.90
C SER A 493 6.63 -10.89 -13.21
N MET A 494 7.07 -11.42 -14.37
CA MET A 494 6.92 -12.83 -14.74
C MET A 494 7.91 -13.78 -14.04
N TYR A 495 9.01 -13.24 -13.50
CA TYR A 495 10.08 -13.98 -12.83
C TYR A 495 9.99 -13.92 -11.30
N ILE A 496 9.12 -13.07 -10.75
CA ILE A 496 8.82 -12.98 -9.31
C ILE A 496 8.07 -14.25 -8.88
N GLY A 497 8.56 -14.91 -7.83
CA GLY A 497 8.07 -16.22 -7.40
C GLY A 497 8.81 -16.70 -6.14
N VAL A 498 8.44 -17.87 -5.61
CA VAL A 498 9.04 -18.53 -4.42
C VAL A 498 10.55 -18.30 -4.26
N LYS A 499 11.34 -18.40 -5.34
CA LYS A 499 12.80 -18.25 -5.31
C LYS A 499 13.31 -16.80 -5.17
N THR A 500 12.53 -15.77 -5.53
CA THR A 500 12.86 -14.37 -5.25
C THR A 500 12.58 -14.06 -3.77
N ASP A 501 11.39 -14.46 -3.28
CA ASP A 501 11.00 -14.34 -1.88
C ASP A 501 12.07 -14.98 -0.95
N LEU A 502 12.57 -16.17 -1.29
CA LEU A 502 13.61 -16.87 -0.52
C LEU A 502 14.97 -16.15 -0.47
N TYR A 503 15.29 -15.28 -1.44
CA TYR A 503 16.51 -14.45 -1.36
C TYR A 503 16.29 -13.23 -0.47
N GLN A 504 15.12 -12.60 -0.59
CA GLN A 504 14.69 -11.50 0.28
C GLN A 504 14.52 -11.97 1.74
N LEU A 505 14.12 -13.22 1.96
CA LEU A 505 14.21 -13.90 3.25
C LEU A 505 15.66 -13.99 3.74
N GLY A 506 16.62 -14.31 2.87
CA GLY A 506 18.05 -14.29 3.21
C GLY A 506 18.53 -12.91 3.65
N MET A 507 18.07 -11.84 3.00
CA MET A 507 18.34 -10.46 3.43
C MET A 507 17.70 -10.14 4.77
N THR A 508 16.46 -10.58 5.00
CA THR A 508 15.71 -10.41 6.26
C THR A 508 16.41 -11.12 7.42
N LEU A 509 16.83 -12.37 7.21
CA LEU A 509 17.55 -13.16 8.20
C LEU A 509 18.95 -12.59 8.47
N TRP A 510 19.63 -12.05 7.46
CA TRP A 510 20.91 -11.33 7.62
C TRP A 510 20.74 -10.03 8.43
N ALA A 511 19.71 -9.23 8.11
CA ALA A 511 19.36 -8.01 8.84
C ALA A 511 19.01 -8.28 10.31
N LEU A 512 18.26 -9.36 10.57
CA LEU A 512 18.04 -9.87 11.93
C LEU A 512 19.35 -10.28 12.61
N ALA A 513 20.28 -10.95 11.94
CA ALA A 513 21.56 -11.34 12.57
C ALA A 513 22.44 -10.13 12.92
N MET A 514 22.49 -9.13 12.03
CA MET A 514 23.34 -7.93 12.14
C MET A 514 22.72 -6.75 12.91
N GLU A 515 21.42 -6.80 13.18
CA GLU A 515 20.63 -5.66 13.71
C GLU A 515 20.73 -4.43 12.80
N GLU A 516 20.34 -4.58 11.54
CA GLU A 516 20.49 -3.57 10.47
C GLU A 516 19.14 -3.26 9.79
N ASP A 517 18.71 -1.99 9.79
CA ASP A 517 17.42 -1.56 9.21
C ASP A 517 17.44 -1.37 7.69
N GLU A 518 18.60 -1.10 7.08
CA GLU A 518 18.74 -0.81 5.65
C GLU A 518 19.68 -1.80 4.91
N PRO A 519 19.37 -3.12 4.90
CA PRO A 519 20.24 -4.15 4.32
C PRO A 519 20.44 -4.00 2.79
N GLU A 520 19.59 -3.25 2.09
CA GLU A 520 19.78 -2.91 0.67
C GLU A 520 20.90 -1.89 0.41
N ARG A 521 21.30 -1.12 1.43
CA ARG A 521 22.42 -0.16 1.33
C ARG A 521 23.78 -0.81 1.58
N GLN A 522 23.78 -2.02 2.11
CA GLN A 522 24.98 -2.72 2.54
C GLN A 522 25.70 -3.39 1.35
N PRO A 523 27.04 -3.41 1.34
CA PRO A 523 27.81 -3.87 0.19
C PRO A 523 27.54 -5.36 -0.08
N ARG A 524 27.29 -5.70 -1.36
CA ARG A 524 27.04 -7.07 -1.78
C ARG A 524 28.37 -7.83 -2.05
N PRO A 525 28.45 -9.14 -1.76
CA PRO A 525 27.44 -9.99 -1.13
C PRO A 525 27.27 -9.68 0.36
N LEU A 526 26.05 -9.80 0.86
CA LEU A 526 25.81 -9.82 2.31
C LEU A 526 26.33 -11.15 2.85
N LEU A 527 27.18 -11.09 3.88
CA LEU A 527 27.80 -12.25 4.52
C LEU A 527 27.68 -12.11 6.03
N LEU A 528 27.58 -13.23 6.76
CA LEU A 528 27.75 -13.24 8.21
C LEU A 528 29.19 -13.65 8.52
N GLY A 529 29.97 -12.71 9.07
CA GLY A 529 31.32 -12.97 9.50
C GLY A 529 31.39 -13.88 10.74
N ASN A 530 32.58 -14.40 11.01
CA ASN A 530 32.82 -15.25 12.19
C ASN A 530 32.73 -14.47 13.51
N GLU A 531 32.90 -13.14 13.43
CA GLU A 531 32.75 -12.16 14.49
C GLU A 531 31.29 -11.86 14.88
N VAL A 532 30.31 -12.29 14.08
CA VAL A 532 28.88 -12.12 14.39
C VAL A 532 28.44 -13.25 15.31
N ASP A 533 28.00 -12.93 16.52
CA ASP A 533 27.57 -13.92 17.52
C ASP A 533 26.19 -14.51 17.19
N VAL A 534 26.18 -15.48 16.29
CA VAL A 534 25.02 -16.29 15.90
C VAL A 534 25.43 -17.75 15.69
N PRO A 535 24.56 -18.74 15.94
CA PRO A 535 24.87 -20.15 15.74
C PRO A 535 25.07 -20.56 14.27
N ASP A 536 25.83 -21.63 14.04
CA ASP A 536 26.16 -22.09 12.68
C ASP A 536 24.96 -22.56 11.84
N TYR A 537 23.86 -23.03 12.45
CA TYR A 537 22.65 -23.31 11.67
C TYR A 537 22.01 -22.03 11.12
N TYR A 538 22.09 -20.91 11.87
CA TYR A 538 21.61 -19.61 11.44
C TYR A 538 22.50 -19.04 10.32
N ARG A 539 23.83 -19.18 10.42
CA ARG A 539 24.75 -18.86 9.32
C ARG A 539 24.38 -19.63 8.05
N ARG A 540 24.20 -20.95 8.16
CA ARG A 540 23.76 -21.82 7.03
C ARG A 540 22.41 -21.42 6.44
N LEU A 541 21.42 -21.05 7.27
CA LEU A 541 20.11 -20.56 6.80
C LEU A 541 20.29 -19.33 5.88
N VAL A 542 21.07 -18.35 6.33
CA VAL A 542 21.35 -17.12 5.56
C VAL A 542 22.11 -17.41 4.26
N ASP A 543 23.17 -18.22 4.31
CA ASP A 543 23.98 -18.59 3.12
C ASP A 543 23.16 -19.33 2.06
N ILE A 544 22.27 -20.24 2.48
CA ILE A 544 21.37 -20.99 1.59
C ILE A 544 20.40 -20.03 0.89
N CYS A 545 19.77 -19.13 1.63
CA CYS A 545 18.83 -18.15 1.09
C CYS A 545 19.49 -17.12 0.16
N LEU A 546 20.65 -16.57 0.55
CA LEU A 546 21.39 -15.57 -0.22
C LEU A 546 22.15 -16.15 -1.44
N SER A 547 22.06 -17.45 -1.70
CA SER A 547 22.76 -18.07 -2.82
C SER A 547 22.42 -17.38 -4.15
N PRO A 548 23.42 -16.98 -4.98
CA PRO A 548 23.20 -16.30 -6.25
C PRO A 548 22.61 -17.22 -7.33
N THR A 549 22.41 -18.51 -7.05
CA THR A 549 21.73 -19.45 -7.94
C THR A 549 20.40 -19.89 -7.32
N PRO A 550 19.23 -19.52 -7.89
CA PRO A 550 17.90 -19.86 -7.38
C PRO A 550 17.66 -21.33 -7.05
N ARG A 551 18.35 -22.24 -7.75
CA ARG A 551 18.22 -23.69 -7.53
C ARG A 551 18.74 -24.15 -6.16
N HIS A 552 19.70 -23.44 -5.57
CA HIS A 552 20.33 -23.82 -4.29
C HIS A 552 19.59 -23.28 -3.06
N ARG A 553 18.77 -22.23 -3.21
CA ARG A 553 17.88 -21.73 -2.14
C ARG A 553 16.87 -22.82 -1.79
N LEU A 554 16.93 -23.43 -0.61
CA LEU A 554 15.97 -24.45 -0.17
C LEU A 554 14.55 -23.89 -0.05
N SER A 555 13.52 -24.73 0.01
CA SER A 555 12.16 -24.22 0.27
C SER A 555 12.03 -23.74 1.72
N ALA A 556 11.09 -22.84 2.02
CA ALA A 556 10.84 -22.39 3.39
C ALA A 556 10.53 -23.59 4.34
N LYS A 557 9.84 -24.61 3.81
CA LYS A 557 9.57 -25.88 4.48
C LYS A 557 10.83 -26.65 4.88
N ASP A 558 11.81 -26.71 3.99
CA ASP A 558 13.11 -27.34 4.28
C ASP A 558 13.92 -26.49 5.27
N LEU A 559 13.89 -25.16 5.14
CA LEU A 559 14.60 -24.23 6.03
C LEU A 559 14.11 -24.34 7.48
N LEU A 560 12.82 -24.59 7.72
CA LEU A 560 12.28 -24.87 9.06
C LEU A 560 12.98 -26.05 9.75
N THR A 561 13.43 -27.06 9.00
CA THR A 561 14.11 -28.24 9.55
C THR A 561 15.54 -27.96 10.07
N LEU A 562 16.08 -26.76 9.79
CA LEU A 562 17.40 -26.34 10.24
C LEU A 562 17.38 -25.55 11.55
N PHE A 563 16.22 -25.14 12.05
CA PHE A 563 16.07 -24.53 13.37
C PHE A 563 16.11 -25.61 14.48
N PRO A 564 16.59 -25.27 15.70
CA PRO A 564 16.50 -26.17 16.83
C PRO A 564 15.03 -26.52 17.17
N THR A 565 14.80 -27.79 17.48
CA THR A 565 13.50 -28.27 17.96
C THR A 565 13.26 -27.76 19.38
N ASP A 566 12.07 -27.27 19.67
CA ASP A 566 11.77 -26.53 20.91
C ASP A 566 11.99 -27.35 22.19
N LEU A 567 11.87 -28.69 22.10
CA LEU A 567 12.29 -29.62 23.16
C LEU A 567 13.71 -29.35 23.69
N PHE A 568 14.64 -28.94 22.83
CA PHE A 568 16.02 -28.67 23.22
C PHE A 568 16.13 -27.39 24.06
N HIS A 569 15.40 -26.33 23.69
CA HIS A 569 15.36 -25.09 24.49
C HIS A 569 14.67 -25.28 25.84
N ASP A 570 13.61 -26.09 25.90
CA ASP A 570 12.94 -26.38 27.17
C ASP A 570 13.77 -27.30 28.07
N LEU A 571 14.47 -28.30 27.51
CA LEU A 571 15.42 -29.11 28.26
C LEU A 571 16.62 -28.29 28.77
N CYS A 572 17.21 -27.41 27.95
CA CYS A 572 18.28 -26.52 28.40
C CYS A 572 17.80 -25.54 29.48
N ARG A 573 16.59 -24.98 29.36
CA ARG A 573 15.99 -24.12 30.41
C ARG A 573 15.72 -24.88 31.71
N GLN A 574 15.16 -26.09 31.65
CA GLN A 574 14.91 -26.90 32.83
C GLN A 574 16.20 -27.42 33.50
N ALA A 575 17.26 -27.64 32.72
CA ALA A 575 18.57 -28.05 33.22
C ALA A 575 19.46 -26.88 33.72
N GLY A 576 19.08 -25.62 33.45
CA GLY A 576 19.90 -24.46 33.77
C GLY A 576 21.22 -24.38 32.98
N LEU A 577 21.26 -24.98 31.80
CA LEU A 577 22.46 -25.07 30.96
C LEU A 577 22.48 -23.93 29.93
N GLU A 578 23.54 -23.12 29.94
CA GLU A 578 23.85 -22.23 28.82
C GLU A 578 24.08 -23.06 27.54
N ILE A 579 23.60 -22.57 26.40
CA ILE A 579 23.68 -23.27 25.12
C ILE A 579 25.09 -23.10 24.54
N SER A 580 26.05 -23.77 25.16
CA SER A 580 27.47 -23.77 24.80
C SER A 580 27.98 -25.21 24.67
N LEU A 581 28.10 -25.65 23.42
CA LEU A 581 28.53 -26.98 22.98
C LEU A 581 27.66 -28.17 23.44
N ILE A 582 27.06 -28.86 22.46
CA ILE A 582 27.37 -30.28 22.19
C ILE A 582 27.22 -30.48 20.68
N VAL A 583 28.22 -31.10 20.06
CA VAL A 583 28.22 -31.50 18.65
C VAL A 583 28.22 -33.03 18.59
N ILE A 584 27.26 -33.60 17.85
CA ILE A 584 27.30 -34.95 17.28
C ILE A 584 26.71 -34.85 15.86
#